data_AF-A0A7X8UQW2-F1
#
_entry.id   AF-A0A7X8UQW2-F1
#
_cell.length_a   1.000
_cell.length_b   1.000
_cell.length_c   1.000
_cell.angle_alpha   90.00
_cell.angle_beta   90.00
_cell.angle_gamma   90.00
#
_symmetry.space_group_name_H-M   'P 1'
#
loop_
_entity.id
_entity.type
_entity.pdbx_description
1 polymer ?
#
loop_
_entity_poly.entity_id
_entity_poly.type
_entity_poly.pdbx_seq_one_letter_code
_entity_poly.pdbx_strand_id
1 'polypeptide(L)' 'MVIRIRYMDRYEQAEGETVVEAGNPTEAMVKFRCTQDADNLMVTSVCCEDCDDEAESAEELLP' A
#
# COMPACT_ATOMS: atom_id res chain seq x y z
N MET A 1 5.00 13.74 -2.84
CA MET A 1 4.79 12.52 -3.63
C MET A 1 3.46 11.91 -3.23
N VAL A 2 2.72 11.41 -4.20
CA VAL A 2 1.37 10.87 -4.01
C VAL A 2 1.42 9.36 -4.20
N ILE A 3 0.95 8.61 -3.21
CA ILE A 3 0.99 7.14 -3.20
C ILE A 3 -0.44 6.62 -3.13
N ARG A 4 -0.81 5.77 -4.09
CA ARG A 4 -2.10 5.11 -4.12
C ARG A 4 -1.98 3.73 -3.48
N ILE A 5 -2.85 3.46 -2.53
CA ILE A 5 -2.93 2.18 -1.83
C ILE A 5 -4.26 1.54 -2.17
N ARG A 6 -4.21 0.37 -2.80
CA ARG A 6 -5.37 -0.50 -2.96
C ARG A 6 -5.39 -1.51 -1.82
N TYR A 7 -6.58 -1.74 -1.31
CA TYR A 7 -6.80 -2.65 -0.21
C TYR A 7 -8.11 -3.40 -0.41
N MET A 8 -8.21 -4.54 0.27
CA MET A 8 -9.43 -5.31 0.40
C MET A 8 -9.92 -5.17 1.82
N ASP A 9 -11.13 -4.65 1.98
CA ASP A 9 -11.82 -4.69 3.26
C ASP A 9 -12.36 -6.10 3.48
N ARG A 10 -11.88 -6.79 4.52
CA ARG A 10 -12.27 -8.18 4.81
C ARG A 10 -13.68 -8.29 5.37
N TYR A 11 -14.20 -7.24 5.96
CA TYR A 11 -15.53 -7.23 6.57
C TYR A 11 -16.60 -7.06 5.50
N GLU A 12 -16.41 -6.08 4.61
CA GLU A 12 -17.29 -5.76 3.50
C GLU A 12 -17.03 -6.64 2.27
N GLN A 13 -15.90 -7.38 2.24
CA GLN A 13 -15.40 -8.12 1.08
C GLN A 13 -15.37 -7.24 -0.17
N ALA A 14 -14.95 -6.00 0.00
CA ALA A 14 -14.94 -4.98 -1.03
C ALA A 14 -13.51 -4.49 -1.30
N GLU A 15 -13.23 -4.15 -2.54
CA GLU A 15 -11.99 -3.48 -2.91
C GLU A 15 -12.13 -1.98 -2.73
N GLY A 16 -11.12 -1.38 -2.09
CA GLY A 16 -11.01 0.06 -1.87
C GLY A 16 -9.69 0.60 -2.41
N GLU A 17 -9.69 1.89 -2.73
CA GLU A 17 -8.50 2.64 -3.10
C GLU A 17 -8.44 3.91 -2.26
N THR A 18 -7.25 4.25 -1.78
CA THR A 18 -6.99 5.51 -1.11
C THR A 18 -5.70 6.14 -1.59
N VAL A 19 -5.60 7.44 -1.40
CA VAL A 19 -4.46 8.26 -1.83
C VAL A 19 -3.84 8.89 -0.60
N VAL A 20 -2.54 8.66 -0.42
CA VAL A 20 -1.78 9.14 0.73
C VAL A 20 -0.62 10.00 0.25
N GLU A 21 -0.52 11.20 0.79
CA GLU A 21 0.64 12.07 0.58
C GLU A 21 1.75 11.69 1.56
N ALA A 22 2.86 11.18 1.02
CA ALA A 22 4.00 10.73 1.81
C ALA A 22 5.32 10.88 1.06
N GLY A 23 6.43 10.89 1.79
CA GLY A 23 7.78 10.95 1.21
C GLY A 23 8.29 9.61 0.66
N ASN A 24 7.70 8.48 1.06
CA ASN A 24 8.07 7.12 0.64
C ASN A 24 6.90 6.13 0.90
N PRO A 25 6.86 4.95 0.24
CA PRO A 25 5.78 3.97 0.39
C PRO A 25 5.64 3.44 1.83
N THR A 26 6.74 3.31 2.56
CA THR A 26 6.73 2.89 3.96
C THR A 26 5.97 3.89 4.84
N GLU A 27 6.24 5.19 4.69
CA GLU A 27 5.55 6.27 5.40
C GLU A 27 4.07 6.31 5.01
N ALA A 28 3.72 6.09 3.74
CA ALA A 28 2.33 6.00 3.31
C ALA A 28 1.60 4.81 3.94
N MET A 29 2.21 3.63 4.03
CA MET A 29 1.62 2.48 4.71
C MET A 29 1.40 2.75 6.21
N VAL A 30 2.36 3.40 6.88
CA VAL A 30 2.21 3.77 8.29
C VAL A 30 1.06 4.75 8.47
N LYS A 31 1.00 5.81 7.65
CA LYS A 31 -0.10 6.78 7.65
C LYS A 31 -1.44 6.09 7.42
N PHE A 32 -1.53 5.24 6.40
CA PHE A 32 -2.71 4.45 6.08
C PHE A 32 -3.19 3.61 7.26
N ARG A 33 -2.27 2.86 7.88
CA ARG A 33 -2.57 2.01 9.06
C ARG A 33 -2.99 2.81 10.29
N CYS A 34 -2.49 4.03 10.45
CA CYS A 34 -2.84 4.90 11.58
C CYS A 34 -4.18 5.63 11.37
N THR A 35 -4.66 5.78 10.14
CA THR A 35 -5.90 6.54 9.83
C THR A 35 -7.17 5.70 9.74
N GLN A 36 -7.06 4.38 9.51
CA GLN A 36 -8.20 3.48 9.39
C GLN A 36 -8.05 2.29 10.34
N ASP A 37 -9.14 1.62 10.70
CA ASP A 37 -9.13 0.33 11.41
C ASP A 37 -8.41 -0.74 10.57
N ALA A 38 -7.07 -0.71 10.62
CA ALA A 38 -6.19 -1.43 9.71
C ALA A 38 -6.22 -2.96 9.91
N ASP A 39 -6.75 -3.44 11.03
CA ASP A 39 -6.90 -4.88 11.31
C ASP A 39 -7.79 -5.59 10.28
N ASN A 40 -8.75 -4.88 9.67
CA ASN A 40 -9.66 -5.44 8.67
C ASN A 40 -9.26 -5.12 7.22
N LEU A 41 -8.28 -4.23 7.02
CA LEU A 41 -7.85 -3.80 5.70
C LEU A 41 -6.61 -4.58 5.26
N MET A 42 -6.75 -5.38 4.21
CA MET A 42 -5.64 -6.09 3.60
C MET A 42 -5.12 -5.31 2.39
N VAL A 43 -3.94 -4.69 2.51
CA VAL A 43 -3.31 -3.99 1.37
C VAL A 43 -3.00 -4.99 0.26
N THR A 44 -3.54 -4.74 -0.93
CA THR A 44 -3.36 -5.59 -2.12
C THR A 44 -2.34 -5.01 -3.09
N SER A 45 -2.22 -3.69 -3.16
CA SER A 45 -1.24 -3.04 -4.04
C SER A 45 -0.88 -1.65 -3.52
N VAL A 46 0.37 -1.25 -3.71
CA VAL A 46 0.85 0.11 -3.45
C VAL A 46 1.50 0.61 -4.74
N CYS A 47 0.85 1.58 -5.38
CA CYS A 47 1.36 2.24 -6.57
C CYS A 47 1.81 3.65 -6.20
N CYS A 48 2.98 4.02 -6.69
CA CYS A 48 3.56 5.32 -6.46
C CYS A 48 3.95 5.86 -7.83
N GLU A 49 3.27 6.90 -8.31
CA GLU A 49 3.45 7.46 -9.66
C GLU A 49 4.86 8.01 -9.90
N ASP A 50 5.59 8.32 -8.82
CA ASP A 50 6.92 8.93 -8.82
C ASP A 50 7.95 8.11 -8.00
N CYS A 51 7.61 6.88 -7.62
CA CYS A 51 8.63 6.00 -7.06
C CYS A 51 9.45 5.50 -8.24
N ASP A 52 10.63 6.09 -8.41
CA ASP A 52 11.72 5.56 -9.23
C ASP A 52 11.72 4.03 -9.09
N ASP A 53 11.66 3.36 -10.23
CA ASP A 53 11.49 1.92 -10.42
C ASP A 53 12.68 1.14 -9.84
N GLU A 54 12.78 1.10 -8.50
CA GLU A 54 13.70 0.22 -7.75
C GLU A 54 12.86 -0.84 -7.01
N ALA A 55 11.78 -1.30 -7.65
CA ALA A 55 11.18 -2.59 -7.33
C ALA A 55 11.91 -3.65 -8.17
N GLU A 56 13.19 -3.86 -7.89
CA GLU A 56 13.86 -5.10 -8.31
C GLU A 56 13.03 -6.26 -7.71
N SER A 57 12.43 -7.03 -8.61
CA SER A 57 11.73 -8.30 -8.38
C SER A 57 12.25 -9.04 -7.14
N ALA A 58 11.50 -9.00 -6.04
CA ALA A 58 11.71 -9.89 -4.89
C ALA A 58 11.20 -11.32 -5.18
N GLU A 59 11.58 -11.89 -6.33
CA GLU A 59 11.28 -13.28 -6.71
C GLU A 59 12.50 -14.22 -6.71
N GLU A 60 13.70 -13.77 -6.28
CA GLU A 60 14.89 -14.62 -6.18
C GLU A 60 15.44 -14.78 -4.75
N LEU A 61 14.63 -15.22 -3.79
CA LEU A 61 15.16 -15.71 -2.50
C LEU A 61 14.32 -16.87 -1.94
N LEU A 62 14.28 -17.99 -2.67
CA LEU A 62 14.05 -19.30 -2.07
C LEU A 62 15.08 -20.29 -2.65
N PRO A 63 15.93 -20.92 -1.80
CA PRO A 63 16.83 -21.99 -2.21
C PRO A 63 16.09 -23.28 -2.59
#